data_AF-A0A923XJA0-F1
#
_entry.id   AF-A0A923XJA0-F1
#
_cell.length_a   1.000
_cell.length_b   1.000
_cell.length_c   1.000
_cell.angle_alpha   90.00
_cell.angle_beta   90.00
_cell.angle_gamma   90.00
#
_symmetry.space_group_name_H-M   'P 1'
#
loop_
_entity.id
_entity.type
_entity.pdbx_description
1 polymer ?
#
loop_
_entity_poly.entity_id
_entity_poly.type
_entity_poly.pdbx_seq_one_letter_code
_entity_poly.pdbx_strand_id
1 'polypeptide(L)'
;GNIRELRNVLEQAAMRSDSNHIGAADLEAVLRESGIEQIAPAAPAAAAALPQRRATDLRPLAEQVSEVERQAIAAALAHTRGNKFAAAKLLGISRAKLYERLEGLPVNQTIA
;
A
#
# COMPACT_ATOMS: atom_id res chain seq x y z
N GLY A 1 -4.29 -16.90 21.61
CA GLY A 1 -2.92 -16.72 21.08
C GLY A 1 -2.80 -17.45 19.78
N ASN A 2 -2.58 -16.73 18.68
CA ASN A 2 -2.80 -17.17 17.29
C ASN A 2 -2.15 -18.53 16.95
N ILE A 3 -0.92 -18.79 17.42
CA ILE A 3 -0.23 -20.07 17.19
C ILE A 3 -0.88 -21.22 17.97
N ARG A 4 -1.36 -20.95 19.20
CA ARG A 4 -2.08 -21.95 20.01
C ARG A 4 -3.45 -22.26 19.43
N GLU A 5 -4.12 -21.25 18.88
CA GLU A 5 -5.41 -21.41 18.20
C GLU A 5 -5.27 -22.19 16.89
N LEU A 6 -4.28 -21.84 16.05
CA LEU A 6 -4.01 -22.57 14.82
C LEU A 6 -3.73 -24.06 15.08
N ARG A 7 -2.91 -24.37 16.08
CA ARG A 7 -2.65 -25.77 16.45
C ARG A 7 -3.93 -26.49 16.85
N ASN A 8 -4.76 -25.89 17.69
CA ASN A 8 -6.02 -26.51 18.12
C ASN A 8 -6.94 -26.80 16.91
N VAL A 9 -7.04 -25.87 15.95
CA VAL A 9 -7.84 -26.05 14.73
C VAL A 9 -7.28 -27.20 13.87
N LEU A 10 -5.96 -27.26 13.68
CA LEU A 10 -5.33 -28.33 12.90
C LEU A 10 -5.45 -29.69 13.57
N GLU A 11 -5.32 -29.77 14.90
CA GLU A 11 -5.54 -31.00 15.68
C GLU A 11 -6.98 -31.50 15.52
N GLN A 12 -7.97 -30.61 15.63
CA GLN A 12 -9.37 -30.99 15.46
C GLN A 12 -9.71 -31.40 14.02
N ALA A 13 -9.14 -30.73 13.01
CA ALA A 13 -9.32 -31.09 11.62
C ALA A 13 -8.69 -32.46 11.29
N ALA A 14 -7.52 -32.75 11.86
CA ALA A 14 -6.87 -34.06 11.72
C ALA A 14 -7.65 -35.19 12.42
N MET A 15 -8.28 -34.93 13.57
CA MET A 15 -9.10 -35.92 14.27
C MET A 15 -10.40 -36.27 13.53
N ARG A 16 -10.90 -35.40 12.65
CA ARG A 16 -12.17 -35.58 11.92
C ARG A 16 -11.99 -36.12 10.51
N SER A 17 -10.78 -36.03 9.96
CA SER A 17 -10.49 -36.61 8.67
C SER A 17 -10.13 -38.09 8.84
N ASP A 18 -10.94 -38.96 8.27
CA ASP A 18 -10.65 -40.39 8.15
C ASP A 18 -9.64 -40.69 7.01
N SER A 19 -9.18 -39.64 6.31
CA SER A 19 -8.27 -39.73 5.17
C SER A 19 -6.93 -39.04 5.47
N ASN A 20 -5.91 -39.39 4.69
CA ASN A 20 -4.58 -38.73 4.80
C ASN A 20 -4.57 -37.28 4.27
N HIS A 21 -5.73 -36.70 3.98
CA HIS A 21 -5.93 -35.36 3.45
C HIS A 21 -7.07 -34.68 4.22
N ILE A 22 -6.88 -33.42 4.61
CA ILE A 22 -7.92 -32.61 5.22
C ILE A 22 -8.65 -31.88 4.09
N GLY A 23 -9.93 -32.19 3.90
CA GLY A 23 -10.76 -31.54 2.90
C GLY A 23 -11.24 -30.16 3.36
N ALA A 24 -11.70 -29.35 2.41
CA ALA A 24 -12.28 -28.04 2.72
C ALA A 24 -13.49 -28.14 3.67
N ALA A 25 -14.33 -29.17 3.49
CA ALA A 25 -15.50 -29.40 4.33
C ALA A 25 -15.14 -29.70 5.80
N ASP A 26 -14.09 -30.49 6.02
CA ASP A 26 -13.61 -30.86 7.37
C ASP A 26 -13.08 -29.62 8.10
N LEU A 27 -12.31 -28.80 7.38
CA LEU A 27 -11.76 -27.56 7.90
C LEU A 27 -12.86 -26.52 8.18
N GLU A 28 -13.84 -26.39 7.28
CA GLU A 28 -14.99 -25.50 7.46
C GLU A 28 -15.84 -25.86 8.69
N ALA A 29 -16.03 -27.14 8.96
CA ALA A 29 -16.74 -27.60 10.15
C ALA A 29 -16.02 -27.18 11.44
N VAL A 30 -14.71 -27.40 11.51
CA VAL A 30 -13.88 -27.02 12.68
C VAL A 30 -13.81 -25.51 12.87
N LEU A 31 -13.67 -24.74 11.79
CA LEU A 31 -13.66 -23.28 11.83
C LEU A 31 -15.00 -22.71 12.34
N ARG A 32 -16.13 -23.28 11.90
CA ARG A 32 -17.47 -22.86 12.36
C ARG A 32 -17.67 -23.14 13.84
N GLU A 33 -17.22 -24.29 14.34
CA GLU A 33 -17.37 -24.68 15.75
C GLU A 33 -16.43 -23.93 16.70
N SER A 34 -15.26 -23.52 16.21
CA SER A 34 -14.33 -22.68 16.97
C SER A 34 -14.77 -21.22 17.10
N GLY A 35 -15.95 -20.86 16.55
CA GLY A 35 -16.49 -19.50 16.59
C GLY A 35 -15.73 -18.53 15.69
N ILE A 36 -14.92 -19.04 14.75
CA ILE A 36 -14.26 -18.22 13.75
C ILE A 36 -15.32 -17.88 12.71
N GLU A 37 -15.85 -16.66 12.79
CA GLU A 37 -16.75 -16.12 11.79
C GLU A 37 -16.04 -16.19 10.43
N GLN A 38 -16.69 -16.78 9.42
CA GLN A 38 -16.14 -16.76 8.07
C GLN A 38 -15.93 -15.30 7.69
N ILE A 39 -14.66 -14.92 7.49
CA ILE A 39 -14.35 -13.66 6.83
C ILE A 39 -14.80 -13.87 5.39
N ALA A 40 -16.06 -13.54 5.12
CA ALA A 40 -16.55 -13.47 3.76
C ALA A 40 -15.55 -12.59 3.00
N PRO A 41 -15.07 -13.00 1.81
CA PRO A 41 -14.33 -12.07 0.98
C PRO A 41 -15.19 -10.83 0.87
N ALA A 42 -14.68 -9.69 1.33
CA ALA A 42 -15.41 -8.45 1.26
C ALA A 42 -15.92 -8.35 -0.18
N ALA A 43 -17.26 -8.38 -0.35
CA ALA A 43 -17.87 -8.18 -1.65
C ALA A 43 -17.13 -6.99 -2.27
N PRO A 44 -16.60 -7.09 -3.51
CA PRO A 44 -15.68 -6.09 -4.03
C PRO A 44 -16.36 -4.74 -3.88
N ALA A 45 -15.98 -3.99 -2.85
CA ALA A 45 -16.54 -2.70 -2.54
C ALA A 45 -16.15 -1.89 -3.73
N ALA A 46 -17.12 -1.61 -4.62
CA ALA A 46 -16.93 -1.12 -5.98
C ALA A 46 -15.62 -0.35 -6.05
N ALA A 47 -14.55 -1.06 -6.40
CA ALA A 47 -13.23 -0.52 -6.23
C ALA A 47 -13.22 0.62 -7.21
N ALA A 48 -13.18 1.86 -6.71
CA ALA A 48 -12.87 3.01 -7.54
C ALA A 48 -11.66 2.56 -8.34
N ALA A 49 -11.88 2.31 -9.64
CA ALA A 49 -11.02 1.44 -10.41
C ALA A 49 -9.60 2.00 -10.32
N LEU A 50 -8.76 1.39 -9.48
CA LEU A 50 -7.34 1.71 -9.48
C LEU A 50 -6.92 1.38 -10.90
N PRO A 51 -6.35 2.35 -11.66
CA PRO A 51 -5.98 2.10 -13.03
C PRO A 51 -5.08 0.88 -13.04
N GLN A 52 -5.55 -0.20 -13.68
CA GLN A 52 -4.81 -1.44 -13.83
C GLN A 52 -3.59 -1.13 -14.69
N ARG A 53 -2.49 -0.74 -14.04
CA ARG A 53 -1.24 -0.35 -14.68
C ARG A 53 -0.71 -1.60 -15.38
N ARG A 54 -0.70 -1.58 -16.71
CA ARG A 54 -0.23 -2.71 -17.51
C ARG A 54 1.30 -2.75 -17.39
N ALA A 55 1.91 -3.92 -17.57
CA ALA A 55 3.38 -4.04 -17.59
C ALA A 55 4.04 -3.18 -18.68
N THR A 56 3.29 -2.73 -19.69
CA THR A 56 3.72 -1.76 -20.70
C THR A 56 3.83 -0.32 -20.18
N ASP A 57 3.29 -0.02 -19.00
CA ASP A 57 3.34 1.30 -18.34
C ASP A 57 4.53 1.41 -17.36
N LEU A 58 5.42 0.42 -17.36
CA LEU A 58 6.62 0.39 -16.52
C LEU A 58 7.62 1.46 -16.98
N ARG A 59 7.47 2.67 -16.45
CA ARG A 59 8.46 3.73 -16.56
C ARG A 59 9.62 3.48 -15.58
N PRO A 60 10.84 3.94 -15.86
CA PRO A 60 11.96 3.87 -14.92
C PRO A 60 11.56 4.44 -13.56
N LEU A 61 11.93 3.74 -12.48
CA LEU A 61 11.60 4.17 -11.10
C LEU A 61 12.09 5.60 -10.82
N ALA A 62 13.25 5.96 -11.36
CA ALA A 62 13.83 7.29 -11.22
C ALA A 62 12.90 8.40 -11.75
N GLU A 63 12.23 8.19 -12.88
CA GLU A 63 11.28 9.15 -13.46
C GLU A 63 10.03 9.27 -12.61
N GLN A 64 9.51 8.14 -12.12
CA GLN A 64 8.32 8.13 -11.28
C GLN A 64 8.56 8.87 -9.95
N VAL A 65 9.71 8.62 -9.33
CA VAL A 65 10.13 9.30 -8.10
C VAL A 65 10.33 10.79 -8.36
N SER A 66 11.00 11.15 -9.46
CA SER A 66 11.21 12.57 -9.83
C SER A 66 9.89 13.33 -10.02
N GLU A 67 8.90 12.70 -10.66
CA GLU A 67 7.60 13.33 -10.88
C GLU A 67 6.85 13.57 -9.57
N VAL A 68 6.78 12.56 -8.70
CA VAL A 68 6.13 12.70 -7.39
C VAL A 68 6.83 13.75 -6.53
N GLU A 69 8.15 13.79 -6.53
CA GLU A 69 8.94 14.78 -5.79
C GLU A 69 8.71 16.20 -6.32
N ARG A 70 8.63 16.38 -7.64
CA ARG A 70 8.33 17.67 -8.28
C ARG A 70 6.97 18.21 -7.85
N GLN A 71 5.95 17.35 -7.86
CA GLN A 71 4.60 17.69 -7.43
C GLN A 71 4.58 18.09 -5.94
N ALA A 72 5.28 17.33 -5.08
CA ALA A 72 5.38 17.64 -3.66
C ALA A 72 6.07 18.99 -3.40
N ILE A 73 7.18 19.27 -4.11
CA ILE A 73 7.90 20.54 -3.99
C ILE A 73 7.03 21.72 -4.46
N ALA A 74 6.33 21.58 -5.58
CA ALA A 74 5.43 22.61 -6.09
C ALA A 74 4.29 22.90 -5.10
N ALA A 75 3.65 21.85 -4.58
CA ALA A 75 2.58 21.97 -3.58
C ALA A 75 3.07 22.65 -2.29
N ALA A 76 4.25 22.27 -1.80
CA ALA A 76 4.85 22.88 -0.62
C ALA A 76 5.16 24.36 -0.85
N LEU A 77 5.74 24.72 -2.00
CA LEU A 77 6.02 26.11 -2.34
C LEU A 77 4.74 26.95 -2.50
N ALA A 78 3.69 26.40 -3.11
CA ALA A 78 2.40 27.07 -3.20
C ALA A 78 1.81 27.31 -1.80
N HIS A 79 1.85 26.30 -0.93
CA HIS A 79 1.34 26.40 0.44
C HIS A 79 2.13 27.42 1.28
N THR A 80 3.44 27.52 1.08
CA THR A 80 4.30 28.46 1.82
C THR A 80 4.50 29.80 1.11
N ARG A 81 3.74 30.09 0.05
CA ARG A 81 3.84 31.32 -0.75
C ARG A 81 5.26 31.61 -1.25
N GLY A 82 5.94 30.56 -1.72
CA GLY A 82 7.31 30.65 -2.26
C GLY A 82 8.42 30.67 -1.20
N ASN A 83 8.09 30.57 0.10
CA ASN A 83 9.11 30.49 1.13
C ASN A 83 9.80 29.12 1.10
N LYS A 84 10.99 29.08 0.50
CA LYS A 84 11.82 27.89 0.32
C LYS A 84 12.22 27.23 1.65
N PHE A 85 12.46 28.03 2.69
CA PHE A 85 12.80 27.50 4.01
C PHE A 85 11.61 26.79 4.66
N ALA A 86 10.44 27.43 4.62
CA ALA A 86 9.22 26.84 5.14
C ALA A 86 8.79 25.61 4.32
N ALA A 87 8.97 25.62 3.00
CA ALA A 87 8.68 24.48 2.13
C ALA A 87 9.59 23.28 2.44
N ALA A 88 10.90 23.50 2.61
CA ALA A 88 11.84 22.45 2.99
C ALA A 88 11.49 21.84 4.35
N LYS A 89 11.10 22.68 5.32
CA LYS A 89 10.63 22.24 6.64
C LYS A 89 9.34 21.43 6.54
N LEU A 90 8.38 21.86 5.70
CA LEU A 90 7.11 21.16 5.47
C LEU A 90 7.33 19.79 4.83
N LEU A 91 8.28 19.69 3.90
CA LEU A 91 8.65 18.44 3.23
C LEU A 91 9.58 17.54 4.06
N GLY A 92 10.09 18.02 5.21
CA GLY A 92 11.02 17.26 6.04
C GLY A 92 12.40 17.04 5.41
N ILE A 93 12.83 17.89 4.47
CA ILE A 93 14.12 17.78 3.78
C ILE A 93 15.04 18.97 4.10
N SER A 94 16.35 18.78 3.90
CA SER A 94 17.32 19.86 4.05
C SER A 94 17.15 20.92 2.95
N ARG A 95 17.56 22.16 3.22
CA ARG A 95 17.57 23.24 2.23
C ARG A 95 18.40 22.87 1.00
N ALA A 96 19.58 22.28 1.22
CA ALA A 96 20.49 21.86 0.15
C ALA A 96 19.80 20.84 -0.78
N LYS A 97 19.09 19.85 -0.21
CA LYS A 97 18.30 18.87 -0.98
C LYS A 97 17.20 19.55 -1.79
N LEU A 98 16.50 20.53 -1.22
CA LEU A 98 15.48 21.30 -1.94
C LEU A 98 16.09 22.07 -3.13
N TYR A 99 17.26 22.70 -2.96
CA TYR A 99 17.94 23.41 -4.04
C TYR A 99 18.42 22.48 -5.16
N GLU A 100 19.07 21.36 -4.81
CA GLU A 100 19.49 20.32 -5.76
C GLU A 100 18.31 19.83 -6.61
N ARG A 101 17.15 19.62 -5.97
CA ARG A 101 15.93 19.25 -6.70
C ARG A 101 15.45 20.37 -7.62
N LEU A 102 15.41 21.61 -7.14
CA LEU A 102 14.98 22.77 -7.94
C LEU A 102 15.88 23.04 -9.16
N GLU A 103 17.18 22.80 -9.07
CA GLU A 103 18.12 22.94 -10.18
C GLU A 103 17.91 21.86 -11.26
N GLY A 104 17.47 20.66 -10.86
CA GLY A 104 17.08 19.57 -11.77
C GLY A 104 15.67 19.70 -12.38
N LEU A 105 14.88 20.70 -11.98
CA LEU A 105 13.57 20.96 -12.58
C LEU A 105 13.76 21.83 -13.85
N PRO A 106 13.43 21.36 -15.08
CA PRO A 106 13.22 22.26 -16.20
C PRO A 106 12.21 23.34 -15.81
N VAL A 107 12.64 24.60 -15.89
CA VAL A 107 12.00 25.80 -15.32
C VAL A 107 10.66 26.19 -15.99
N ASN A 108 10.08 25.33 -16.84
CA ASN A 108 8.94 25.68 -17.70
C ASN A 108 7.53 25.28 -17.17
N GLN A 109 7.34 25.08 -15.87
CA GLN A 109 5.99 24.86 -15.30
C GLN A 109 5.67 25.74 -14.09
N THR A 110 6.23 26.95 -14.05
CA THR A 110 5.78 27.98 -13.11
C THR A 110 4.77 28.89 -13.81
N ILE A 111 3.50 28.60 -13.57
CA ILE A 111 2.34 29.51 -13.62
C ILE A 111 1.83 29.88 -15.02
N ALA A 112 0.71 29.24 -15.39
CA ALA A 112 -0.44 29.85 -16.05
C ALA A 112 -1.71 29.29 -15.40
#